data_AF-A0A948LVW8-F1
#
_entry.id   AF-A0A948LVW8-F1
#
_cell.length_a   1.000
_cell.length_b   1.000
_cell.length_c   1.000
_cell.angle_alpha   90.00
_cell.angle_beta   90.00
_cell.angle_gamma   90.00
#
_symmetry.space_group_name_H-M   'P 1'
#
loop_
_entity.id
_entity.type
_entity.pdbx_description
1 polymer ?
#
loop_
_entity_poly.entity_id
_entity_poly.type
_entity_poly.pdbx_seq_one_letter_code
_entity_poly.pdbx_strand_id
1 'polypeptide(L)'
;MLDTNAASSLIRGRSGPALQRLMTEYGTCISVITEAELLFGVRRRPDATRLAKAVEAFLQDVPSLPWTSVTAEVYAEQRTRMESQGIGLSAMDLLIATHALAENCTLISADRAFTQVPGLRVLDWTGSTDTVSAQRVRDKLAGAGISVRDVADAVALARSAQPVAAKSKAVKNPRKK
;
A
#
# COMPACT_ATOMS: atom_id res chain seq x y z
N MET A 1 4.92 -1.23 -1.76
CA MET A 1 3.67 -0.82 -1.07
C MET A 1 3.27 0.56 -1.56
N LEU A 2 2.03 0.77 -1.99
CA LEU A 2 1.51 2.08 -2.36
C LEU A 2 0.99 2.78 -1.10
N ASP A 3 1.29 4.07 -0.94
CA ASP A 3 0.57 4.89 0.05
C ASP A 3 -0.86 5.21 -0.43
N THR A 4 -1.65 5.85 0.42
CA THR A 4 -3.05 6.17 0.13
C THR A 4 -3.19 7.16 -1.03
N ASN A 5 -2.25 8.09 -1.20
CA ASN A 5 -2.26 9.06 -2.29
C ASN A 5 -1.95 8.41 -3.65
N ALA A 6 -0.97 7.52 -3.72
CA ALA A 6 -0.65 6.74 -4.91
C ALA A 6 -1.79 5.81 -5.29
N ALA A 7 -2.34 5.05 -4.33
CA ALA A 7 -3.50 4.18 -4.56
C ALA A 7 -4.71 4.98 -5.07
N SER A 8 -5.05 6.09 -4.42
CA SER A 8 -6.13 6.98 -4.85
C SER A 8 -5.89 7.57 -6.25
N SER A 9 -4.64 7.88 -6.61
CA SER A 9 -4.29 8.41 -7.93
C SER A 9 -4.49 7.38 -9.04
N LEU A 10 -4.10 6.12 -8.79
CA LEU A 10 -4.38 4.99 -9.68
C LEU A 10 -5.87 4.78 -9.89
N ILE A 11 -6.64 4.67 -8.81
CA ILE A 11 -8.10 4.45 -8.84
C ILE A 11 -8.82 5.55 -9.63
N ARG A 12 -8.35 6.79 -9.54
CA ARG A 12 -8.97 7.94 -10.23
C ARG A 12 -8.49 8.11 -11.67
N GLY A 13 -7.62 7.24 -12.18
CA GLY A 13 -7.02 7.37 -13.51
C GLY A 13 -6.13 8.62 -13.65
N ARG A 14 -5.59 9.12 -12.53
CA ARG A 14 -4.69 10.29 -12.49
C ARG A 14 -3.23 9.90 -12.34
N SER A 15 -2.93 8.61 -12.37
CA SER A 15 -1.58 8.07 -12.35
C SER A 15 -0.85 8.43 -13.65
N GLY A 16 0.35 8.98 -13.53
CA GLY A 16 1.24 9.13 -14.69
C GLY A 16 1.75 7.78 -15.22
N PRO A 17 2.39 7.75 -16.40
CA PRO A 17 2.93 6.52 -17.00
C PRO A 17 3.90 5.76 -16.09
N ALA A 18 4.65 6.47 -15.24
CA ALA A 18 5.58 5.86 -14.29
C ALA A 18 4.87 4.92 -13.31
N LEU A 19 3.78 5.38 -12.69
CA LEU A 19 3.06 4.59 -11.69
C LEU A 19 2.34 3.38 -12.30
N GLN A 20 1.85 3.51 -13.54
CA GLN A 20 1.30 2.38 -14.28
C GLN A 20 2.35 1.33 -14.61
N ARG A 21 3.55 1.75 -15.08
CA ARG A 21 4.66 0.83 -15.34
C ARG A 21 5.09 0.07 -14.09
N LEU A 22 5.14 0.75 -12.94
CA LEU A 22 5.48 0.11 -11.67
C LEU A 22 4.50 -1.01 -11.31
N MET A 23 3.21 -0.82 -11.57
CA MET A 23 2.20 -1.86 -11.34
C MET A 23 2.36 -3.07 -12.26
N THR A 24 2.79 -2.86 -13.51
CA THR A 24 2.95 -3.95 -14.48
C THR A 24 4.28 -4.66 -14.38
N GLU A 25 5.36 -3.95 -14.04
CA GLU A 25 6.72 -4.48 -14.00
C GLU A 25 7.06 -5.13 -12.64
N TYR A 26 6.40 -4.70 -11.56
CA TYR A 26 6.69 -5.16 -10.20
C TYR A 26 5.41 -5.60 -9.47
N GLY A 27 5.56 -6.52 -8.51
CA GLY A 27 4.49 -6.82 -7.57
C GLY A 27 4.15 -5.59 -6.73
N THR A 28 2.89 -5.18 -6.72
CA THR A 28 2.40 -4.07 -5.88
C THR A 28 1.45 -4.58 -4.81
N CYS A 29 1.39 -3.86 -3.70
CA CYS A 29 0.56 -4.14 -2.54
C CYS A 29 0.20 -2.83 -1.83
N ILE A 30 -0.79 -2.89 -0.95
CA ILE A 30 -1.12 -1.81 -0.01
C ILE A 30 -1.06 -2.31 1.43
N SER A 31 -0.95 -1.37 2.37
CA SER A 31 -1.25 -1.62 3.77
C SER A 31 -2.77 -1.74 3.97
N VAL A 32 -3.22 -2.60 4.89
CA VAL A 32 -4.62 -2.61 5.35
C VAL A 32 -5.09 -1.25 5.89
N ILE A 33 -4.15 -0.39 6.33
CA ILE A 33 -4.46 0.99 6.73
C ILE A 33 -4.90 1.82 5.51
N THR A 34 -4.19 1.69 4.38
CA THR A 34 -4.59 2.32 3.12
C THR A 34 -5.92 1.76 2.62
N GLU A 35 -6.14 0.44 2.73
CA GLU A 35 -7.45 -0.15 2.43
C GLU A 35 -8.56 0.49 3.27
N ALA A 36 -8.36 0.64 4.58
CA ALA A 36 -9.31 1.28 5.48
C ALA A 36 -9.63 2.72 5.05
N GLU A 37 -8.63 3.51 4.64
CA GLU A 37 -8.84 4.87 4.14
C GLU A 37 -9.63 4.89 2.82
N LEU A 38 -9.36 3.97 1.89
CA LEU A 38 -10.11 3.84 0.65
C LEU A 38 -11.58 3.48 0.92
N LEU A 39 -11.81 2.50 1.79
CA LEU A 39 -13.14 2.05 2.19
C LEU A 39 -13.93 3.11 2.95
N PHE A 40 -13.25 3.93 3.77
CA PHE A 40 -13.82 5.11 4.39
C PHE A 40 -14.22 6.15 3.33
N GLY A 41 -13.35 6.40 2.35
CA GLY A 41 -13.60 7.33 1.24
C GLY A 41 -14.82 6.96 0.39
N VAL A 42 -15.09 5.65 0.21
CA VAL A 42 -16.32 5.14 -0.42
C VAL A 42 -17.53 5.39 0.46
N ARG A 43 -17.47 5.01 1.75
CA ARG A 43 -18.59 5.19 2.70
C ARG A 43 -18.98 6.64 2.92
N ARG A 44 -18.01 7.57 2.83
CA ARG A 44 -18.26 9.02 2.95
C ARG A 44 -19.01 9.59 1.73
N ARG A 45 -19.08 8.87 0.62
CA ARG A 45 -19.74 9.29 -0.63
C ARG A 45 -20.62 8.15 -1.18
N PRO A 46 -21.74 7.82 -0.52
CA PRO A 46 -22.55 6.66 -0.86
C PRO A 46 -23.09 6.72 -2.30
N ASP A 47 -23.36 7.91 -2.84
CA ASP A 47 -23.88 8.09 -4.20
C ASP A 47 -22.79 7.96 -5.28
N ALA A 48 -21.51 7.92 -4.90
CA ALA A 48 -20.39 7.81 -5.82
C ALA A 48 -20.17 6.34 -6.26
N THR A 49 -21.17 5.74 -6.91
CA THR A 49 -21.15 4.33 -7.35
C THR A 49 -19.95 3.98 -8.23
N ARG A 50 -19.49 4.91 -9.08
CA ARG A 50 -18.28 4.73 -9.90
C ARG A 50 -17.02 4.61 -9.03
N LEU A 51 -16.91 5.38 -7.95
CA LEU A 51 -15.78 5.29 -7.02
C LEU A 51 -15.80 3.96 -6.29
N ALA A 52 -16.98 3.53 -5.81
CA ALA A 52 -17.14 2.25 -5.11
C ALA A 52 -16.64 1.09 -5.98
N LYS A 53 -17.10 1.02 -7.23
CA LYS A 53 -16.67 -0.01 -8.20
C LYS A 53 -15.17 0.05 -8.50
N ALA A 54 -14.60 1.25 -8.63
CA ALA A 54 -13.17 1.41 -8.91
C ALA A 54 -12.29 0.98 -7.72
N VAL A 55 -12.72 1.29 -6.49
CA VAL A 55 -12.04 0.82 -5.27
C VAL A 55 -12.16 -0.70 -5.13
N GLU A 56 -13.35 -1.26 -5.37
CA GLU A 56 -13.57 -2.72 -5.33
C GLU A 56 -12.66 -3.46 -6.33
N ALA A 57 -12.62 -3.01 -7.59
CA ALA A 57 -11.74 -3.59 -8.60
C ALA A 57 -10.26 -3.47 -8.20
N PHE A 58 -9.83 -2.31 -7.71
CA PHE A 58 -8.46 -2.10 -7.25
C PHE A 58 -8.08 -3.06 -6.11
N LEU A 59 -8.96 -3.29 -5.14
CA LEU A 59 -8.70 -4.20 -4.02
C LEU A 59 -8.74 -5.68 -4.41
N GLN A 60 -9.35 -6.02 -5.55
CA GLN A 60 -9.27 -7.37 -6.13
C GLN A 60 -7.90 -7.63 -6.78
N ASP A 61 -7.33 -6.61 -7.42
CA ASP A 61 -6.07 -6.74 -8.18
C ASP A 61 -4.82 -6.52 -7.30
N VAL A 62 -4.92 -5.62 -6.32
CA VAL A 62 -3.80 -5.20 -5.47
C VAL A 62 -3.97 -5.78 -4.06
N PRO A 63 -3.09 -6.71 -3.63
CA PRO A 63 -3.19 -7.32 -2.31
C PRO A 63 -3.02 -6.29 -1.20
N SER A 64 -3.90 -6.38 -0.21
CA SER A 64 -3.80 -5.68 1.07
C SER A 64 -3.09 -6.58 2.08
N LEU A 65 -1.96 -6.10 2.61
CA LEU A 65 -1.18 -6.84 3.60
C LEU A 65 -1.74 -6.61 5.00
N PRO A 66 -1.84 -7.64 5.85
CA PRO A 66 -2.41 -7.55 7.19
C PRO A 66 -1.45 -6.86 8.16
N TRP A 67 -2.00 -6.09 9.10
CA TRP A 67 -1.22 -5.59 10.23
C TRP A 67 -1.06 -6.68 11.29
N THR A 68 0.18 -7.03 11.64
CA THR A 68 0.48 -8.12 12.58
C THR A 68 1.19 -7.62 13.85
N SER A 69 1.40 -8.50 14.82
CA SER A 69 2.21 -8.19 16.01
C SER A 69 3.66 -7.83 15.65
N VAL A 70 4.24 -8.45 14.62
CA VAL A 70 5.57 -8.09 14.11
C VAL A 70 5.56 -6.66 13.58
N THR A 71 4.53 -6.28 12.83
CA THR A 71 4.35 -4.91 12.34
C THR A 71 4.22 -3.92 13.51
N ALA A 72 3.53 -4.31 14.59
CA ALA A 72 3.37 -3.48 15.78
C ALA A 72 4.69 -3.23 16.53
N GLU A 73 5.58 -4.22 16.59
CA GLU A 73 6.93 -4.07 17.19
C GLU A 73 7.77 -3.07 16.37
N VAL A 74 7.80 -3.23 15.05
CA VAL A 74 8.49 -2.30 14.14
C VAL A 74 7.92 -0.88 14.30
N TYR A 75 6.61 -0.74 14.41
CA TYR A 75 5.99 0.55 14.67
C TYR A 75 6.48 1.19 15.97
N ALA A 76 6.48 0.44 17.08
CA ALA A 76 6.89 0.96 18.38
C ALA A 76 8.35 1.42 18.38
N GLU A 77 9.24 0.63 17.77
CA GLU A 77 10.65 0.99 17.62
C GLU A 77 10.82 2.27 16.79
N GLN A 78 10.23 2.29 15.59
CA GLN A 78 10.39 3.41 14.67
C GLN A 78 9.76 4.69 15.18
N ARG A 79 8.58 4.60 15.83
CA ARG A 79 7.94 5.76 16.45
C ARG A 79 8.83 6.37 17.53
N THR A 80 9.35 5.55 18.44
CA THR A 80 10.25 6.00 19.51
C THR A 80 11.49 6.69 18.93
N ARG A 81 12.09 6.07 17.90
CA ARG A 81 13.25 6.63 17.21
C ARG A 81 12.93 7.98 16.55
N MET A 82 11.83 8.06 15.81
CA MET A 82 11.44 9.30 15.13
C MET A 82 11.10 10.42 16.10
N GLU A 83 10.39 10.11 17.20
CA GLU A 83 10.07 11.09 18.25
C GLU A 83 11.35 11.64 18.89
N SER A 84 12.33 10.79 19.22
CA SER A 84 13.63 11.24 19.73
C SER A 84 14.44 12.11 18.75
N GLN A 85 14.13 12.04 17.45
CA GLN A 85 14.78 12.82 16.40
C GLN A 85 13.95 14.06 15.99
N GLY A 86 12.79 14.29 16.62
CA GLY A 86 11.89 15.39 16.26
C GLY A 86 11.22 15.22 14.89
N ILE A 87 11.19 14.01 14.34
CA ILE A 87 10.59 13.72 13.03
C ILE A 87 9.11 13.40 13.22
N GLY A 88 8.24 14.23 12.63
CA GLY A 88 6.78 14.07 12.71
C GLY A 88 6.18 13.57 11.39
N LEU A 89 5.41 12.49 11.46
CA LEU A 89 4.45 12.09 10.42
C LEU A 89 3.04 12.07 11.02
N SER A 90 2.02 12.14 10.16
CA SER A 90 0.65 11.88 10.60
C SER A 90 0.53 10.45 11.12
N ALA A 91 -0.46 10.19 11.98
CA ALA A 91 -0.63 8.87 12.58
C ALA A 91 -0.83 7.76 11.53
N MET A 92 -1.65 8.02 10.50
CA MET A 92 -1.89 7.04 9.42
C MET A 92 -0.65 6.83 8.55
N ASP A 93 0.06 7.91 8.23
CA ASP A 93 1.28 7.82 7.43
C ASP A 93 2.38 7.06 8.17
N LEU A 94 2.54 7.28 9.48
CA LEU A 94 3.48 6.52 10.29
C LEU A 94 3.14 5.03 10.30
N LEU A 95 1.86 4.67 10.41
CA LEU A 95 1.43 3.27 10.30
C LEU A 95 1.79 2.71 8.91
N ILE A 96 1.47 3.40 7.82
CA ILE A 96 1.82 2.95 6.46
C ILE A 96 3.33 2.80 6.28
N ALA A 97 4.12 3.76 6.74
CA ALA A 97 5.58 3.74 6.66
C ALA A 97 6.19 2.55 7.41
N THR A 98 5.74 2.32 8.64
CA THR A 98 6.23 1.23 9.49
C THR A 98 5.76 -0.14 8.99
N HIS A 99 4.59 -0.21 8.38
CA HIS A 99 4.13 -1.40 7.68
C HIS A 99 5.04 -1.74 6.49
N ALA A 100 5.39 -0.73 5.68
CA ALA A 100 6.33 -0.93 4.58
C ALA A 100 7.71 -1.39 5.06
N LEU A 101 8.18 -0.89 6.21
CA LEU A 101 9.42 -1.35 6.84
C LEU A 101 9.33 -2.81 7.28
N ALA A 102 8.27 -3.19 8.00
CA ALA A 102 8.07 -4.55 8.50
C ALA A 102 8.02 -5.59 7.37
N GLU A 103 7.37 -5.24 6.25
CA GLU A 103 7.24 -6.09 5.06
C GLU A 103 8.43 -5.96 4.09
N ASN A 104 9.51 -5.25 4.49
CA ASN A 104 10.67 -4.94 3.66
C ASN A 104 10.30 -4.45 2.24
N CYS A 105 9.29 -3.58 2.16
CA CYS A 105 8.77 -3.02 0.93
C CYS A 105 9.39 -1.65 0.64
N THR A 106 9.51 -1.32 -0.65
CA THR A 106 9.67 0.07 -1.09
C THR A 106 8.29 0.75 -1.03
N LEU A 107 8.19 1.87 -0.31
CA LEU A 107 6.99 2.71 -0.27
C LEU A 107 6.95 3.61 -1.51
N ILE A 108 5.85 3.54 -2.24
CA ILE A 108 5.61 4.41 -3.40
C ILE A 108 4.72 5.55 -2.92
N SER A 109 5.29 6.76 -2.88
CA SER A 109 4.59 7.97 -2.43
C SER A 109 5.19 9.21 -3.09
N ALA A 110 4.36 10.23 -3.30
CA ALA A 110 4.81 11.56 -3.72
C ALA A 110 5.09 12.49 -2.53
N ASP A 111 4.81 12.04 -1.30
CA ASP A 111 5.02 12.83 -0.10
C ASP A 111 6.46 12.69 0.39
N ARG A 112 7.18 13.81 0.41
CA ARG A 112 8.57 13.88 0.87
C ARG A 112 8.68 13.68 2.39
N ALA A 113 7.60 13.79 3.16
CA ALA A 113 7.63 13.50 4.59
C ALA A 113 8.17 12.09 4.88
N PHE A 114 7.82 11.10 4.04
CA PHE A 114 8.30 9.73 4.17
C PHE A 114 9.81 9.58 4.02
N THR A 115 10.50 10.47 3.31
CA THR A 115 11.97 10.38 3.16
C THR A 115 12.72 10.66 4.45
N GLN A 116 12.04 11.20 5.46
CA GLN A 116 12.60 11.43 6.80
C GLN A 116 12.56 10.17 7.67
N VAL A 117 11.79 9.14 7.29
CA VAL A 117 11.68 7.89 8.08
C VAL A 117 12.98 7.08 7.95
N PRO A 118 13.73 6.84 9.04
CA PRO A 118 14.99 6.11 8.98
C PRO A 118 14.81 4.69 8.42
N GLY A 119 15.63 4.32 7.43
CA GLY A 119 15.62 2.98 6.83
C GLY A 119 14.51 2.72 5.81
N LEU A 120 13.54 3.63 5.67
CA LEU A 120 12.44 3.45 4.71
C LEU A 120 12.92 3.74 3.28
N ARG A 121 12.70 2.79 2.38
CA ARG A 121 12.91 3.02 0.94
C ARG A 121 11.68 3.69 0.36
N VAL A 122 11.84 4.91 -0.15
CA VAL A 122 10.77 5.68 -0.79
C VAL A 122 11.06 5.86 -2.28
N LEU A 123 10.07 5.60 -3.12
CA LEU A 123 10.08 5.88 -4.55
C LEU A 123 8.99 6.90 -4.88
N ASP A 124 9.42 8.06 -5.38
CA ASP A 124 8.55 9.10 -5.91
C ASP A 124 8.07 8.73 -7.31
N TRP A 125 6.75 8.66 -7.49
CA TRP A 125 6.11 8.30 -8.76
C TRP A 125 5.78 9.50 -9.66
N THR A 126 5.97 10.73 -9.16
CA THR A 126 5.66 11.97 -9.89
C THR A 126 6.81 12.48 -10.75
N GLY A 127 8.01 11.92 -10.59
CA GLY A 127 9.19 12.27 -11.40
C GLY A 127 8.95 12.02 -12.89
N SER A 128 9.27 13.01 -13.73
CA SER A 128 9.18 12.92 -15.19
C SER A 128 10.04 11.76 -15.71
N THR A 129 9.43 10.86 -16.47
CA THR A 129 10.10 9.73 -17.10
C THR A 129 11.06 10.20 -18.20
N ASP A 130 12.33 10.38 -17.87
CA ASP A 130 13.41 10.16 -18.84
C ASP A 130 13.90 8.72 -18.71
N THR A 131 14.06 8.05 -19.84
CA THR A 131 14.41 6.62 -20.01
C THR A 131 15.67 6.18 -19.23
N VAL A 132 16.54 7.14 -18.88
CA VAL A 132 17.73 6.95 -18.01
C VAL A 132 17.35 6.60 -16.55
N SER A 133 16.14 6.94 -16.11
CA SER A 133 15.66 6.77 -14.74
C SER A 133 15.24 5.33 -14.44
N ALA A 134 14.68 4.60 -15.42
CA ALA A 134 14.31 3.20 -15.24
C ALA A 134 15.54 2.29 -15.06
N GLN A 135 16.65 2.63 -15.71
CA GLN A 135 17.93 1.96 -15.51
C GLN A 135 18.52 2.30 -14.13
N ARG A 136 18.50 3.58 -13.72
CA ARG A 136 18.91 3.97 -12.35
C ARG A 136 18.06 3.34 -11.25
N VAL A 137 16.74 3.19 -11.46
CA VAL A 137 15.86 2.49 -10.51
C VAL A 137 16.22 1.01 -10.46
N ARG A 138 16.45 0.35 -11.59
CA ARG A 138 16.94 -1.03 -11.64
C ARG A 138 18.30 -1.18 -10.94
N ASP A 139 19.25 -0.30 -11.22
CA ASP A 139 20.60 -0.33 -10.65
C ASP A 139 20.57 -0.05 -9.14
N LYS A 140 19.67 0.83 -8.68
CA LYS A 140 19.46 1.13 -7.25
C LYS A 140 18.76 0.00 -6.51
N LEU A 141 17.82 -0.70 -7.15
CA LEU A 141 17.15 -1.88 -6.58
C LEU A 141 18.10 -3.10 -6.54
N ALA A 142 18.91 -3.29 -7.58
CA ALA A 142 19.95 -4.32 -7.63
C ALA A 142 21.08 -4.06 -6.63
N GLY A 143 21.53 -2.80 -6.50
CA GLY A 143 22.52 -2.39 -5.49
C GLY A 143 22.03 -2.49 -4.05
N ALA A 144 20.71 -2.56 -3.83
CA ALA A 144 20.09 -2.81 -2.53
C ALA A 144 19.84 -4.31 -2.25
N GLY A 145 20.32 -5.22 -3.11
CA GLY A 145 20.21 -6.67 -2.92
C GLY A 145 18.81 -7.25 -3.18
N ILE A 146 17.91 -6.49 -3.83
CA ILE A 146 16.54 -6.93 -4.08
C ILE A 146 16.48 -7.68 -5.42
N SER A 147 16.33 -9.01 -5.36
CA SER A 147 16.04 -9.83 -6.54
C SER A 147 14.55 -9.72 -6.89
N VAL A 148 14.25 -9.47 -8.17
CA VAL A 148 12.88 -9.37 -8.71
C VAL A 148 12.06 -10.66 -8.48
N ARG A 149 12.72 -11.80 -8.24
CA ARG A 149 12.07 -13.08 -7.94
C ARG A 149 11.46 -13.14 -6.54
N ASP A 150 12.05 -12.47 -5.56
CA ASP A 150 11.65 -12.60 -4.14
C ASP A 150 10.30 -11.92 -3.86
N VAL A 151 9.95 -10.89 -4.65
CA VAL A 151 8.68 -10.15 -4.54
C VAL A 151 7.51 -10.97 -5.08
N ALA A 152 7.72 -11.74 -6.15
CA ALA A 152 6.67 -12.56 -6.75
C ALA A 152 6.25 -13.72 -5.83
N ASP A 153 7.23 -14.37 -5.19
CA ASP A 153 6.98 -15.47 -4.26
C ASP A 153 6.33 -14.99 -2.95
N ALA A 154 6.73 -13.81 -2.45
CA ALA A 154 6.09 -13.18 -1.28
C ALA A 154 4.64 -12.76 -1.58
N VAL A 155 4.36 -12.21 -2.77
CA VAL A 155 2.99 -11.87 -3.21
C VAL A 155 2.14 -13.12 -3.40
N ALA A 156 2.70 -14.21 -3.92
CA ALA A 156 2.00 -15.48 -4.05
C ALA A 156 1.66 -16.11 -2.69
N LEU A 157 2.56 -16.00 -1.70
CA LEU A 157 2.35 -16.46 -0.33
C LEU A 157 1.30 -15.60 0.42
N ALA A 158 1.31 -14.27 0.22
CA ALA A 158 0.29 -13.38 0.79
C ALA A 158 -1.10 -13.64 0.19
N ARG A 159 -1.18 -14.00 -1.10
CA ARG A 159 -2.44 -14.36 -1.77
C ARG A 159 -3.04 -15.68 -1.26
N SER A 160 -2.21 -16.63 -0.81
CA SER A 160 -2.69 -17.91 -0.28
C SER A 160 -3.13 -17.84 1.18
N ALA A 161 -2.75 -16.78 1.91
CA ALA A 161 -3.05 -16.59 3.34
C ALA A 161 -4.37 -15.85 3.63
N GLN A 162 -5.11 -15.37 2.63
CA GLN A 162 -6.40 -14.72 2.88
C GLN A 162 -7.51 -15.74 3.24
N PRO A 163 -8.26 -15.56 4.34
CA PRO A 163 -9.42 -16.38 4.62
C PRO A 163 -10.51 -16.09 3.59
N VAL A 164 -10.89 -17.12 2.83
CA VAL A 164 -12.03 -17.07 1.91
C VAL A 164 -13.26 -16.64 2.70
N ALA A 165 -13.79 -15.45 2.39
CA ALA A 165 -14.98 -14.94 3.02
C ALA A 165 -16.13 -15.95 2.86
N ALA A 166 -16.51 -16.59 3.97
CA ALA A 166 -17.62 -17.53 4.01
C ALA A 166 -18.91 -16.79 3.65
N LYS A 167 -19.56 -17.23 2.57
CA LYS A 167 -20.88 -16.75 2.14
C LYS A 167 -21.89 -16.99 3.27
N SER A 168 -22.24 -15.95 4.02
CA SER A 168 -23.30 -16.01 5.02
C SER A 168 -24.66 -16.15 4.33
N LYS A 169 -25.28 -17.33 4.44
CA LYS A 169 -26.66 -17.57 4.02
C LYS A 169 -27.59 -16.81 4.96
N ALA A 170 -28.35 -15.87 4.40
CA ALA A 170 -29.39 -15.14 5.10
C ALA A 170 -30.44 -16.11 5.70
N VAL A 171 -30.50 -16.18 7.03
CA VAL A 171 -31.59 -16.82 7.78
C VAL A 171 -32.80 -15.91 7.70
N LYS A 172 -33.83 -16.31 6.96
CA LYS A 172 -35.16 -15.69 7.01
C LYS A 172 -35.78 -16.00 8.37
N ASN A 173 -36.05 -14.95 9.15
CA ASN A 173 -36.76 -15.06 10.42
C ASN A 173 -38.26 -14.78 10.18
N PRO A 174 -39.18 -15.76 10.35
CA PRO A 174 -40.60 -15.50 10.29
C PRO A 174 -41.11 -15.28 11.71
N ARG A 175 -41.58 -14.07 12.01
CA ARG A 175 -42.61 -13.74 13.02
C ARG A 175 -42.58 -12.25 13.29
N LYS A 176 -43.65 -11.55 12.95
CA LYS A 176 -44.39 -10.73 13.91
C LYS A 176 -45.88 -10.80 13.53
N LYS A 177 -46.67 -11.06 14.56
CA LYS A 177 -48.13 -11.06 14.59
C LYS A 177 -48.68 -9.68 14.29
#